data_AF-A0A8J2KZ92-F1
#
_entry.id   AF-A0A8J2KZ92-F1
#
_cell.length_a   1.000
_cell.length_b   1.000
_cell.length_c   1.000
_cell.angle_alpha   90.00
_cell.angle_beta   90.00
_cell.angle_gamma   90.00
#
_symmetry.space_group_name_H-M   'P 1'
#
loop_
_entity.id
_entity.type
_entity.pdbx_description
1 polymer ?
#
loop_
_entity_poly.entity_id
_entity_poly.type
_entity_poly.pdbx_seq_one_letter_code
_entity_poly.pdbx_strand_id
1 'polypeptide(L)'
;SGRSINPAFVMFMPKLAKLLPNVSGWKKIQDLSESGRHIITDPLKEHREEFTPDRKENPRDFIDAYLGEIERTTDPNSTFYGNLGYASLTDVAMDLYQAGSMTTATMLTWAVLYNVAYPEVQDKLQKEIDEVIGKSRPPSVADRPKMTYTDALTCEILRKTSFVPFNAHHVATEDISFE
;
A
#
# COMPACT_ATOMS: atom_id res chain seq x y z
N SER A 1 9.87 4.50 30.75
CA SER A 1 8.59 3.76 30.85
C SER A 1 7.44 4.75 30.86
N GLY A 2 6.78 4.98 29.72
CA GLY A 2 5.54 5.75 29.64
C GLY A 2 4.60 5.00 28.71
N ARG A 3 3.48 4.49 29.22
CA ARG A 3 2.49 3.76 28.41
C ARG A 3 1.81 4.76 27.47
N SER A 4 2.22 4.79 26.21
CA SER A 4 1.47 5.50 25.17
C SER A 4 0.12 4.80 24.98
N ILE A 5 -0.96 5.57 24.95
CA ILE A 5 -2.30 5.07 24.60
C ILE A 5 -2.26 4.59 23.14
N ASN A 6 -3.04 3.56 22.79
CA ASN A 6 -3.13 3.09 21.41
C ASN A 6 -3.51 4.26 20.49
N PRO A 7 -2.71 4.58 19.46
CA PRO A 7 -2.96 5.71 18.56
C PRO A 7 -4.34 5.69 17.88
N ALA A 8 -4.98 4.52 17.78
CA ALA A 8 -6.35 4.38 17.27
C ALA A 8 -7.38 5.22 18.06
N PHE A 9 -7.12 5.54 19.33
CA PHE A 9 -8.01 6.38 20.14
C PHE A 9 -8.09 7.84 19.65
N VAL A 10 -7.10 8.31 18.88
CA VAL A 10 -7.14 9.67 18.29
C VAL A 10 -8.32 9.83 17.33
N MET A 11 -8.71 8.76 16.62
CA MET A 11 -9.85 8.80 15.69
C MET A 11 -11.18 9.07 16.41
N PHE A 12 -11.33 8.60 17.65
CA PHE A 12 -12.57 8.74 18.43
C PHE A 12 -12.53 9.93 19.40
N MET A 13 -11.34 10.48 19.69
CA MET A 13 -11.15 11.59 20.62
C MET A 13 -10.19 12.65 20.06
N PRO A 14 -10.56 13.38 18.99
CA PRO A 14 -9.69 14.34 18.31
C PRO A 14 -9.23 15.50 19.21
N LYS A 15 -10.03 15.86 20.24
CA LYS A 15 -9.63 16.87 21.24
C LYS A 15 -8.43 16.42 22.09
N LEU A 16 -8.29 15.12 22.35
CA LEU A 16 -7.19 14.57 23.14
C LEU A 16 -5.85 14.65 22.39
N ALA A 17 -5.87 14.48 21.06
CA ALA A 17 -4.70 14.67 20.22
C ALA A 17 -4.15 16.11 20.27
N LYS A 18 -5.05 17.10 20.32
CA LYS A 18 -4.69 18.52 20.45
C LYS A 18 -4.22 18.88 21.87
N LEU A 19 -4.89 18.36 22.90
CA LEU A 19 -4.64 18.74 24.29
C LEU A 19 -3.41 18.04 24.89
N LEU A 20 -3.18 16.78 24.51
CA LEU A 20 -2.11 15.93 25.06
C LEU A 20 -1.41 15.12 23.95
N PRO A 21 -0.69 15.76 23.01
CA PRO A 21 -0.12 15.11 21.83
C PRO A 21 0.91 14.01 22.15
N ASN A 22 1.66 14.14 23.25
CA ASN A 22 2.64 13.14 23.69
C ASN A 22 2.00 11.89 24.32
N VAL A 23 0.84 12.04 24.97
CA VAL A 23 0.16 10.96 25.71
C VAL A 23 -0.83 10.21 24.82
N SER A 24 -1.50 10.94 23.92
CA SER A 24 -2.45 10.40 22.92
C SER A 24 -1.80 9.53 21.86
N GLY A 25 -0.46 9.56 21.74
CA GLY A 25 0.27 8.91 20.66
C GLY A 25 0.31 9.72 19.36
N TRP A 26 -0.39 10.87 19.28
CA TRP A 26 -0.45 11.71 18.09
C TRP A 26 0.92 12.22 17.65
N LYS A 27 1.74 12.71 18.60
CA LYS A 27 3.10 13.16 18.27
C LYS A 27 3.95 12.03 17.69
N LYS A 28 3.80 10.81 18.22
CA LYS A 28 4.51 9.63 17.70
C LYS A 28 4.10 9.31 16.26
N ILE A 29 2.82 9.46 15.91
CA ILE A 29 2.33 9.30 14.53
C ILE A 29 2.94 10.37 13.62
N GLN A 30 2.97 11.63 14.08
CA GLN A 30 3.59 12.73 13.34
C GLN A 30 5.08 12.51 13.11
N ASP A 31 5.82 12.17 14.16
CA ASP A 31 7.26 11.90 14.09
C ASP A 31 7.56 10.70 13.15
N LEU A 32 6.74 9.65 13.17
CA LEU A 32 6.85 8.51 12.26
C LEU A 32 6.57 8.91 10.81
N SER A 33 5.51 9.70 10.57
CA SER A 33 5.17 10.22 9.25
C SER A 33 6.27 11.13 8.69
N GLU A 34 6.86 11.98 9.53
CA GLU A 34 8.00 12.83 9.20
C GLU A 34 9.26 12.02 8.88
N SER A 35 9.59 11.05 9.73
CA SER A 35 10.80 10.23 9.58
C SER A 35 10.79 9.41 8.29
N GLY A 36 9.63 8.97 7.81
CA GLY A 36 9.50 8.17 6.59
C GLY A 36 9.32 8.98 5.31
N ARG A 37 9.17 10.31 5.39
CA ARG A 37 8.77 11.13 4.24
C ARG A 37 9.79 11.11 3.10
N HIS A 38 11.07 11.05 3.42
CA HIS A 38 12.18 11.00 2.46
C HIS A 38 12.10 9.82 1.49
N ILE A 39 11.54 8.68 1.93
CA ILE A 39 11.32 7.48 1.10
C ILE A 39 10.53 7.83 -0.17
N ILE A 40 9.64 8.82 -0.09
CA ILE A 40 8.81 9.28 -1.20
C ILE A 40 9.35 10.57 -1.78
N THR A 41 9.73 11.54 -0.95
CA THR A 41 10.13 12.85 -1.47
C THR A 41 11.42 12.83 -2.27
N ASP A 42 12.37 11.94 -1.95
CA ASP A 42 13.64 11.86 -2.67
C ASP A 42 13.42 11.33 -4.11
N PRO A 43 12.74 10.19 -4.33
CA PRO A 43 12.36 9.77 -5.69
C PRO A 43 11.54 10.81 -6.44
N LEU A 44 10.57 11.47 -5.79
CA LEU A 44 9.76 12.51 -6.44
C LEU A 44 10.62 13.69 -6.92
N LYS A 45 11.64 14.06 -6.15
CA LYS A 45 12.57 15.12 -6.53
C LYS A 45 13.39 14.70 -7.74
N GLU A 46 13.98 13.51 -7.72
CA GLU A 46 14.74 12.96 -8.85
C GLU A 46 13.89 12.92 -10.13
N HIS A 47 12.65 12.44 -10.03
CA HIS A 47 11.74 12.37 -11.17
C HIS A 47 11.44 13.75 -11.77
N ARG A 48 11.32 14.79 -10.94
CA ARG A 48 11.13 16.16 -11.43
C ARG A 48 12.37 16.72 -12.11
N GLU A 49 13.54 16.48 -11.53
CA GLU A 49 14.81 16.97 -12.08
C GLU A 49 15.12 16.31 -13.43
N GLU A 50 14.71 15.06 -13.60
CA GLU A 50 14.87 14.28 -14.83
C GLU A 50 13.65 14.35 -15.77
N PHE A 51 12.63 15.17 -15.45
CA PHE A 51 11.41 15.24 -16.23
C PHE A 51 11.66 15.96 -17.55
N THR A 52 11.65 15.22 -18.66
CA THR A 52 11.88 15.73 -20.01
C THR A 52 10.63 15.57 -20.88
N PRO A 53 10.55 16.25 -22.04
CA PRO A 53 9.45 16.04 -22.99
C PRO A 53 9.27 14.58 -23.41
N ASP A 54 10.35 13.79 -23.51
CA ASP A 54 10.27 12.35 -23.78
C ASP A 54 9.55 11.59 -22.65
N ARG A 55 9.84 11.92 -21.38
CA ARG A 55 9.15 11.32 -20.22
C ARG A 55 7.66 11.61 -20.17
N LYS A 56 7.23 12.70 -20.79
CA LYS A 56 5.81 13.05 -20.91
C LYS A 56 5.05 12.13 -21.86
N GLU A 57 5.70 11.69 -22.94
CA GLU A 57 5.12 10.78 -23.93
C GLU A 57 5.35 9.31 -23.57
N ASN A 58 6.46 9.03 -22.88
CA ASN A 58 6.89 7.71 -22.48
C ASN A 58 7.27 7.68 -20.98
N PRO A 59 6.26 7.68 -20.08
CA PRO A 59 6.51 7.69 -18.64
C PRO A 59 7.18 6.39 -18.19
N ARG A 60 8.22 6.48 -17.36
CA ARG A 60 8.91 5.29 -16.82
C ARG A 60 8.04 4.52 -15.85
N ASP A 61 7.28 5.27 -15.05
CA ASP A 61 6.48 4.75 -13.96
C ASP A 61 5.30 5.68 -13.62
N PHE A 62 4.66 5.39 -12.50
CA PHE A 62 3.53 6.15 -11.98
C PHE A 62 3.84 7.63 -11.73
N ILE A 63 5.06 7.96 -11.26
CA ILE A 63 5.43 9.33 -10.89
C ILE A 63 5.53 10.18 -12.16
N ASP A 64 6.25 9.70 -13.19
CA ASP A 64 6.35 10.41 -14.47
C ASP A 64 4.97 10.58 -15.13
N ALA A 65 4.13 9.54 -15.09
CA ALA A 65 2.79 9.60 -15.66
C ALA A 65 1.94 10.69 -14.97
N TYR A 66 2.02 10.78 -13.64
CA TYR A 66 1.31 11.79 -12.86
C TYR A 66 1.88 13.20 -13.11
N LEU A 67 3.20 13.36 -13.18
CA LEU A 67 3.84 14.63 -13.54
C LEU A 67 3.37 15.13 -14.93
N GLY A 68 3.28 14.22 -15.89
CA GLY A 68 2.71 14.51 -17.21
C GLY A 68 1.26 14.99 -17.13
N GLU A 69 0.45 14.41 -16.24
CA GLU A 69 -0.94 14.83 -16.03
C GLU A 69 -1.04 16.23 -15.41
N ILE A 70 -0.17 16.54 -14.44
CA ILE A 70 -0.07 17.89 -13.86
C ILE A 70 0.22 18.93 -14.95
N GLU A 71 1.15 18.65 -15.86
CA GLU A 71 1.47 19.58 -16.95
C GLU A 71 0.36 19.72 -18.01
N ARG A 72 -0.44 18.67 -18.24
CA ARG A 72 -1.56 18.71 -19.21
C ARG A 72 -2.79 19.41 -18.62
N THR A 73 -2.91 19.45 -17.30
CA THR A 73 -4.05 20.01 -16.61
C THR A 73 -4.05 21.54 -16.69
N THR A 74 -5.08 22.10 -17.33
CA THR A 74 -5.26 23.56 -17.45
C THR A 74 -6.38 24.09 -16.54
N ASP A 75 -7.29 23.23 -16.07
CA ASP A 75 -8.39 23.61 -15.18
C ASP A 75 -7.87 23.90 -13.76
N PRO A 76 -8.00 25.15 -13.26
CA PRO A 76 -7.57 25.51 -11.91
C PRO A 76 -8.31 24.78 -10.78
N ASN A 77 -9.47 24.19 -11.04
CA ASN A 77 -10.25 23.46 -10.04
C ASN A 77 -9.84 21.98 -9.92
N SER A 78 -8.97 21.48 -10.79
CA SER A 78 -8.52 20.10 -10.76
C SER A 78 -7.53 19.84 -9.61
N THR A 79 -7.61 18.66 -9.01
CA THR A 79 -6.61 18.19 -8.01
C THR A 79 -5.23 17.98 -8.61
N PHE A 80 -5.11 17.96 -9.93
CA PHE A 80 -3.84 17.86 -10.65
C PHE A 80 -3.23 19.22 -10.99
N TYR A 81 -3.90 20.34 -10.69
CA TYR A 81 -3.45 21.66 -11.14
C TYR A 81 -2.30 22.24 -10.29
N GLY A 82 -1.20 22.58 -10.95
CA GLY A 82 -0.07 23.32 -10.38
C GLY A 82 0.47 22.73 -9.07
N ASN A 83 0.67 23.59 -8.06
CA ASN A 83 1.21 23.17 -6.76
C ASN A 83 0.31 22.17 -6.01
N LEU A 84 -1.01 22.21 -6.23
CA LEU A 84 -1.93 21.25 -5.64
C LEU A 84 -1.73 19.86 -6.24
N GLY A 85 -1.55 19.76 -7.55
CA GLY A 85 -1.20 18.51 -8.23
C GLY A 85 0.08 17.89 -7.68
N TYR A 86 1.08 18.72 -7.43
CA TYR A 86 2.35 18.31 -6.87
C TYR A 86 2.24 17.81 -5.42
N ALA A 87 1.46 18.47 -4.57
CA ALA A 87 1.17 17.99 -3.22
C ALA A 87 0.39 16.67 -3.25
N SER A 88 -0.64 16.59 -4.10
CA SER A 88 -1.47 15.38 -4.29
C SER A 88 -0.63 14.19 -4.77
N LEU A 89 0.34 14.41 -5.67
CA LEU A 89 1.28 13.37 -6.09
C LEU A 89 2.09 12.82 -4.89
N THR A 90 2.57 13.69 -4.00
CA THR A 90 3.29 13.24 -2.79
C THR A 90 2.40 12.39 -1.89
N ASP A 91 1.16 12.81 -1.66
CA ASP A 91 0.22 12.08 -0.81
C ASP A 91 -0.19 10.73 -1.42
N VAL A 92 -0.50 10.69 -2.72
CA VAL A 92 -0.89 9.47 -3.42
C VAL A 92 0.29 8.49 -3.53
N ALA A 93 1.50 8.96 -3.81
CA ALA A 93 2.69 8.11 -3.84
C ALA A 93 2.98 7.48 -2.45
N MET A 94 2.78 8.27 -1.38
CA MET A 94 2.90 7.77 -0.01
C MET A 94 1.84 6.71 0.32
N ASP A 95 0.59 6.96 -0.04
CA ASP A 95 -0.51 6.01 0.16
C ASP A 95 -0.25 4.69 -0.58
N LEU A 96 0.11 4.76 -1.86
CA LEU A 96 0.44 3.59 -2.68
C LEU A 96 1.59 2.77 -2.08
N TYR A 97 2.65 3.44 -1.61
CA TYR A 97 3.80 2.79 -0.99
C TYR A 97 3.41 2.08 0.31
N GLN A 98 2.67 2.75 1.20
CA GLN A 98 2.26 2.18 2.48
C GLN A 98 1.29 1.00 2.29
N ALA A 99 0.28 1.19 1.44
CA ALA A 99 -0.70 0.17 1.12
C ALA A 99 -0.04 -1.07 0.50
N GLY A 100 0.87 -0.89 -0.45
CA GLY A 100 1.57 -1.99 -1.12
C GLY A 100 2.57 -2.71 -0.23
N SER A 101 3.36 -1.98 0.55
CA SER A 101 4.52 -2.56 1.26
C SER A 101 4.13 -3.37 2.49
N MET A 102 3.29 -2.81 3.37
CA MET A 102 2.96 -3.47 4.64
C MET A 102 2.02 -4.67 4.44
N THR A 103 1.04 -4.56 3.54
CA THR A 103 0.03 -5.60 3.32
C THR A 103 0.64 -6.83 2.66
N THR A 104 1.46 -6.65 1.62
CA THR A 104 2.13 -7.76 0.92
C THR A 104 3.14 -8.46 1.81
N ALA A 105 3.95 -7.71 2.59
CA ALA A 105 4.87 -8.29 3.56
C ALA A 105 4.14 -9.11 4.64
N THR A 106 3.00 -8.60 5.13
CA THR A 106 2.17 -9.32 6.11
C THR A 106 1.59 -10.61 5.51
N MET A 107 1.05 -10.54 4.30
CA MET A 107 0.53 -11.71 3.59
C MET A 107 1.63 -12.77 3.40
N LEU A 108 2.83 -12.38 2.94
CA LEU A 108 3.96 -13.29 2.75
C LEU A 108 4.44 -13.90 4.06
N THR A 109 4.45 -13.12 5.14
CA THR A 109 4.79 -13.63 6.48
C THR A 109 3.82 -14.74 6.90
N TRP A 110 2.52 -14.54 6.70
CA TRP A 110 1.53 -15.58 6.94
C TRP A 110 1.70 -16.77 6.01
N ALA A 111 1.99 -16.56 4.73
CA ALA A 111 2.24 -17.63 3.77
C ALA A 111 3.40 -18.53 4.23
N VAL A 112 4.52 -17.96 4.65
CA VAL A 112 5.65 -18.71 5.21
C VAL A 112 5.23 -19.47 6.47
N LEU A 113 4.53 -18.79 7.39
CA LEU A 113 4.06 -19.41 8.64
C LEU A 113 3.15 -20.62 8.38
N TYR A 114 2.19 -20.52 7.47
CA TYR A 114 1.30 -21.63 7.13
C TYR A 114 2.05 -22.78 6.46
N ASN A 115 3.00 -22.51 5.57
CA ASN A 115 3.81 -23.57 4.95
C ASN A 115 4.67 -24.31 5.99
N VAL A 116 5.23 -23.59 6.97
CA VAL A 116 6.00 -24.21 8.08
C VAL A 116 5.10 -24.99 9.03
N ALA A 117 3.92 -24.46 9.35
CA ALA A 117 2.99 -25.09 10.30
C ALA A 117 2.26 -26.32 9.72
N TYR A 118 2.10 -26.38 8.40
CA TYR A 118 1.39 -27.44 7.68
C TYR A 118 2.25 -28.00 6.55
N PRO A 119 3.22 -28.90 6.84
CA PRO A 119 4.14 -29.44 5.85
C PRO A 119 3.44 -30.08 4.65
N GLU A 120 2.28 -30.70 4.84
CA GLU A 120 1.47 -31.28 3.77
C GLU A 120 0.94 -30.25 2.77
N VAL A 121 0.75 -29.00 3.22
CA VAL A 121 0.38 -27.88 2.34
C VAL A 121 1.60 -27.46 1.53
N GLN A 122 2.77 -27.37 2.17
CA GLN A 122 4.03 -27.03 1.51
C GLN A 122 4.43 -28.08 0.46
N ASP A 123 4.27 -29.37 0.76
CA ASP A 123 4.60 -30.46 -0.17
C ASP A 123 3.72 -30.39 -1.44
N LYS A 124 2.43 -30.10 -1.29
CA LYS A 124 1.52 -29.90 -2.43
C LYS A 124 1.88 -28.66 -3.26
N LEU A 125 2.25 -27.57 -2.59
CA LEU A 125 2.70 -26.35 -3.26
C LEU A 125 3.97 -26.61 -4.08
N GLN A 126 4.96 -27.27 -3.49
CA GLN A 126 6.21 -27.63 -4.18
C GLN A 126 5.95 -28.58 -5.36
N LYS A 127 5.07 -29.56 -5.17
CA LYS A 127 4.67 -30.48 -6.25
C LYS A 127 4.06 -29.72 -7.43
N GLU A 128 3.16 -28.78 -7.19
CA GLU A 128 2.58 -27.95 -8.25
C GLU A 128 3.67 -27.13 -8.98
N ILE A 129 4.59 -26.51 -8.22
CA ILE A 129 5.71 -25.75 -8.80
C ILE A 129 6.57 -26.65 -9.71
N ASP A 130 6.94 -27.83 -9.23
CA ASP A 130 7.76 -28.78 -9.98
C ASP A 130 7.05 -29.29 -11.25
N GLU A 131 5.74 -29.50 -11.20
CA GLU A 131 4.93 -29.97 -12.34
C GLU A 131 4.69 -28.88 -13.38
N VAL A 132 4.42 -27.64 -12.97
CA VAL A 132 4.05 -26.54 -13.87
C VAL A 132 5.27 -25.79 -14.41
N ILE A 133 6.24 -25.51 -13.55
CA ILE A 133 7.40 -24.65 -13.86
C ILE A 133 8.66 -25.51 -14.04
N GLY A 134 8.84 -26.52 -13.20
CA GLY A 134 10.05 -27.33 -13.15
C GLY A 134 11.27 -26.56 -12.66
N LYS A 135 12.47 -27.10 -12.93
CA LYS A 135 13.75 -26.58 -12.38
C LYS A 135 14.61 -25.82 -13.39
N SER A 136 14.17 -25.71 -14.64
CA SER A 136 14.97 -25.15 -15.74
C SER A 136 14.89 -23.62 -15.84
N ARG A 137 13.90 -22.99 -15.19
CA ARG A 137 13.67 -21.54 -15.25
C ARG A 137 13.01 -21.02 -13.98
N PRO A 138 13.11 -19.71 -13.69
CA PRO A 138 12.31 -19.08 -12.65
C PRO A 138 10.80 -19.03 -13.00
N PRO A 139 9.93 -18.88 -11.98
CA PRO A 139 8.50 -18.63 -12.17
C PRO A 139 8.24 -17.29 -12.88
N SER A 140 7.12 -17.20 -13.58
CA SER A 140 6.65 -16.00 -14.25
C SER A 140 5.15 -15.78 -14.04
N VAL A 141 4.65 -14.56 -14.26
CA VAL A 141 3.22 -14.26 -14.18
C VAL A 141 2.39 -15.08 -15.16
N ALA A 142 2.98 -15.48 -16.29
CA ALA A 142 2.33 -16.33 -17.30
C ALA A 142 2.03 -17.76 -16.80
N ASP A 143 2.68 -18.20 -15.70
CA ASP A 143 2.42 -19.50 -15.10
C ASP A 143 1.16 -19.51 -14.24
N ARG A 144 0.74 -18.34 -13.74
CA ARG A 144 -0.35 -18.20 -12.78
C ARG A 144 -1.63 -18.96 -13.15
N PRO A 145 -2.14 -18.95 -14.40
CA PRO A 145 -3.34 -19.70 -14.77
C PRO A 145 -3.24 -21.22 -14.54
N LYS A 146 -2.02 -21.76 -14.44
CA LYS A 146 -1.74 -23.18 -14.17
C LYS A 146 -1.41 -23.46 -12.70
N MET A 147 -1.20 -22.43 -11.88
CA MET A 147 -0.82 -22.54 -10.46
C MET A 147 -2.08 -22.50 -9.56
N THR A 148 -3.02 -23.41 -9.80
CA THR A 148 -4.36 -23.38 -9.19
C THR A 148 -4.31 -23.58 -7.67
N TYR A 149 -3.45 -24.46 -7.18
CA TYR A 149 -3.26 -24.72 -5.76
C TYR A 149 -2.61 -23.52 -5.06
N THR A 150 -1.65 -22.87 -5.71
CA THR A 150 -1.02 -21.63 -5.21
C THR A 150 -2.03 -20.50 -5.07
N ASP A 151 -2.91 -20.30 -6.07
CA ASP A 151 -3.99 -19.31 -5.99
C ASP A 151 -4.99 -19.67 -4.87
N ALA A 152 -5.35 -20.96 -4.73
CA ALA A 152 -6.23 -21.42 -3.66
C ALA A 152 -5.62 -21.22 -2.26
N LEU A 153 -4.33 -21.51 -2.07
CA LEU A 153 -3.60 -21.29 -0.83
C LEU A 153 -3.57 -19.79 -0.49
N THR A 154 -3.31 -18.94 -1.48
CA THR A 154 -3.33 -17.47 -1.32
C THR A 154 -4.69 -16.99 -0.84
N CYS A 155 -5.78 -17.44 -1.48
CA CYS A 155 -7.14 -17.12 -1.06
C CYS A 155 -7.43 -17.59 0.37
N GLU A 156 -7.00 -18.80 0.74
CA GLU A 156 -7.24 -19.34 2.08
C GLU A 156 -6.46 -18.58 3.16
N ILE A 157 -5.23 -18.17 2.89
CA ILE A 157 -4.44 -17.32 3.79
C ILE A 157 -5.17 -15.99 4.03
N LEU A 158 -5.59 -15.31 2.95
CA LEU A 158 -6.31 -14.05 3.07
C LEU A 158 -7.62 -14.21 3.86
N ARG A 159 -8.36 -15.29 3.62
CA ARG A 159 -9.61 -15.60 4.34
C ARG A 159 -9.38 -15.91 5.82
N LYS A 160 -8.35 -16.69 6.15
CA LYS A 160 -8.06 -17.15 7.52
C LYS A 160 -7.46 -16.07 8.40
N THR A 161 -6.54 -15.29 7.83
CA THR A 161 -5.80 -14.29 8.59
C THR A 161 -6.61 -13.02 8.78
N SER A 162 -7.37 -12.63 7.74
CA SER A 162 -8.13 -11.37 7.71
C SER A 162 -7.35 -10.24 8.39
N PHE A 163 -6.06 -10.08 8.03
CA PHE A 163 -5.13 -9.22 8.77
C PHE A 163 -5.49 -7.73 8.68
N VAL A 164 -6.44 -7.38 7.82
CA VAL A 164 -7.20 -6.12 7.83
C VAL A 164 -8.68 -6.45 8.14
N PRO A 165 -9.02 -6.73 9.41
CA PRO A 165 -10.35 -7.27 9.77
C PRO A 165 -11.46 -6.21 9.72
N PHE A 166 -11.06 -4.94 9.83
CA PHE A 166 -11.91 -3.79 9.61
C PHE A 166 -11.35 -3.09 8.38
N ASN A 167 -12.14 -3.00 7.31
CA ASN A 167 -11.80 -2.19 6.15
C ASN A 167 -11.52 -0.74 6.57
N ALA A 168 -11.15 0.11 5.61
CA ALA A 168 -11.16 1.55 5.84
C ALA A 168 -12.54 1.99 6.40
N HIS A 169 -12.55 3.00 7.27
CA HIS A 169 -13.80 3.53 7.79
C HIS A 169 -14.60 4.18 6.66
N HIS A 170 -15.86 3.79 6.50
CA HIS A 170 -16.77 4.38 5.53
C HIS A 170 -17.68 5.40 6.21
N VAL A 171 -18.10 6.41 5.46
CA VAL A 171 -19.09 7.41 5.89
C VAL A 171 -20.14 7.55 4.79
N ALA A 172 -21.42 7.66 5.16
CA ALA A 172 -22.48 7.93 4.21
C ALA A 172 -22.34 9.36 3.68
N THR A 173 -22.31 9.52 2.36
CA THR A 173 -22.22 10.83 1.70
C THR A 173 -23.58 11.52 1.59
N GLU A 174 -24.65 10.77 1.78
CA GLU A 174 -26.05 11.19 1.77
C GLU A 174 -26.88 10.26 2.67
N ASP A 175 -28.13 10.63 2.94
CA ASP A 175 -29.02 9.83 3.78
C ASP A 175 -29.34 8.47 3.12
N ILE A 176 -29.17 7.39 3.89
CA ILE A 176 -29.39 6.02 3.41
C ILE A 176 -30.08 5.18 4.49
N SER A 177 -31.01 4.30 4.07
CA SER A 177 -31.63 3.27 4.90
C SER A 177 -31.08 1.90 4.52
N PHE A 178 -30.68 1.11 5.52
CA PHE A 178 -30.33 -0.30 5.35
C PHE A 178 -31.51 -1.15 5.87
N GLU A 179 -31.99 -2.07 5.04
CA GLU A 179 -33.02 -3.07 5.41
C GLU A 179 -32.42 -4.28 6.11
#